data_AF-A0A6P6LKX8-F1
#
_entry.id   AF-A0A6P6LKX8-F1
#
_cell.length_a   1.000
_cell.length_b   1.000
_cell.length_c   1.000
_cell.angle_alpha   90.00
_cell.angle_beta   90.00
_cell.angle_gamma   90.00
#
_symmetry.space_group_name_H-M   'P 1'
#
loop_
_entity.id
_entity.type
_entity.pdbx_description
1 polymer ?
#
loop_
_entity_poly.entity_id
_entity_poly.type
_entity_poly.pdbx_seq_one_letter_code
_entity_poly.pdbx_strand_id
1 'polypeptide(L)'
;MLRRVDAENRIQTLKEELDFQKNIYTEELRESKRRHESRVVEIDSGRQREYESKLSEALIELRNQHEEQLRIYKDEIEKTYNSKLENARQSADRNSHLVGAAHEELQQTRLRMESVTSQLSQLQKQLSAREAKIRELEEALSRERDMMRRRMDDKEKEMAEMRHRMQQQLDEYQELLDIKLALDMEISAYRKLLEGEEERLRLSPSPPPVRGVTVTRSSGSGTHTRVVQSSTCRTSSGSAKKRRLNDNDSDASSLLGGTVTRTRVAQQASASGRVTVDEVDMEGKYVRLSNKSDQDQAMGHWQVKRQIGSGTPIVYKFPPKFTLKAGQTVTIWAAGAGGTHNPPSDLVWKTQNSWAVEICSRPPSSAPVGRKWP
;
A
#
# COMPACT_ATOMS: atom_id res chain seq x y z
N MET A 1 -35.63 -94.19 135.72
CA MET A 1 -34.60 -93.12 135.66
C MET A 1 -33.84 -93.17 134.33
N LEU A 2 -33.20 -94.30 133.96
CA LEU A 2 -32.40 -94.41 132.73
C LEU A 2 -33.16 -94.07 131.43
N ARG A 3 -34.35 -94.65 131.22
CA ARG A 3 -35.19 -94.38 130.03
C ARG A 3 -35.59 -92.91 129.83
N ARG A 4 -35.66 -92.12 130.90
CA ARG A 4 -36.04 -90.69 130.84
C ARG A 4 -34.84 -89.84 130.44
N VAL A 5 -33.67 -90.11 131.04
CA VAL A 5 -32.41 -89.45 130.69
C VAL A 5 -32.02 -89.77 129.24
N ASP A 6 -32.22 -91.01 128.79
CA ASP A 6 -31.98 -91.39 127.39
C ASP A 6 -32.90 -90.63 126.42
N ALA A 7 -34.17 -90.43 126.79
CA ALA A 7 -35.12 -89.66 125.99
C ALA A 7 -34.82 -88.15 125.99
N GLU A 8 -34.41 -87.58 127.13
CA GLU A 8 -34.00 -86.18 127.25
C GLU A 8 -32.70 -85.92 126.45
N ASN A 9 -31.73 -86.84 126.49
CA ASN A 9 -30.51 -86.77 125.69
C ASN A 9 -30.84 -86.90 124.20
N ARG A 10 -31.76 -87.80 123.81
CA ARG A 10 -32.24 -87.91 122.42
C ARG A 10 -32.94 -86.64 121.94
N ILE A 11 -33.74 -85.99 122.77
CA ILE A 11 -34.39 -84.71 122.46
C ILE A 11 -33.33 -83.62 122.30
N GLN A 12 -32.31 -83.59 123.16
CA GLN A 12 -31.21 -82.64 123.08
C GLN A 12 -30.39 -82.83 121.79
N THR A 13 -30.02 -84.07 121.45
CA THR A 13 -29.35 -84.38 120.18
C THR A 13 -30.21 -83.99 118.96
N LEU A 14 -31.51 -84.24 118.99
CA LEU A 14 -32.42 -83.86 117.90
C LEU A 14 -32.59 -82.33 117.78
N LYS A 15 -32.51 -81.59 118.89
CA LYS A 15 -32.52 -80.12 118.87
C LYS A 15 -31.22 -79.56 118.29
N GLU A 16 -30.08 -80.09 118.74
CA GLU A 16 -28.76 -79.71 118.22
C GLU A 16 -28.62 -80.04 116.73
N GLU A 17 -29.13 -81.20 116.30
CA GLU A 17 -29.18 -81.57 114.88
C GLU A 17 -30.11 -80.65 114.08
N LEU A 18 -31.29 -80.33 114.62
CA LEU A 18 -32.22 -79.39 113.99
C LEU A 18 -31.60 -77.99 113.84
N ASP A 19 -30.90 -77.52 114.87
CA ASP A 19 -30.25 -76.22 114.86
C ASP A 19 -29.00 -76.23 113.97
N PHE A 20 -28.26 -77.34 113.90
CA PHE A 20 -27.19 -77.55 112.93
C PHE A 20 -27.71 -77.54 111.48
N GLN A 21 -28.79 -78.26 111.20
CA GLN A 21 -29.42 -78.24 109.87
C GLN A 21 -29.97 -76.87 109.51
N LYS A 22 -30.64 -76.19 110.43
CA LYS A 22 -31.08 -74.79 110.22
C LYS A 22 -29.88 -73.90 109.90
N ASN A 23 -28.79 -74.02 110.66
CA ASN A 23 -27.60 -73.22 110.45
C ASN A 23 -26.94 -73.50 109.09
N ILE A 24 -26.88 -74.77 108.67
CA ILE A 24 -26.44 -75.17 107.34
C ILE A 24 -27.34 -74.55 106.26
N TYR A 25 -28.65 -74.73 106.35
CA TYR A 25 -29.57 -74.18 105.35
C TYR A 25 -29.51 -72.65 105.28
N THR A 26 -29.34 -71.98 106.42
CA THR A 26 -29.15 -70.52 106.43
C THR A 26 -27.85 -70.10 105.76
N GLU A 27 -26.76 -70.85 105.96
CA GLU A 27 -25.47 -70.56 105.35
C GLU A 27 -25.48 -70.87 103.84
N GLU A 28 -26.10 -71.98 103.42
CA GLU A 28 -26.31 -72.31 102.01
C GLU A 28 -27.18 -71.27 101.30
N LEU A 29 -28.25 -70.80 101.97
CA LEU A 29 -29.11 -69.74 101.44
C LEU A 29 -28.35 -68.42 101.32
N ARG A 30 -27.50 -68.11 102.31
CA ARG A 30 -26.63 -66.93 102.32
C ARG A 30 -25.57 -67.00 101.23
N GLU A 31 -24.95 -68.14 101.01
CA GLU A 31 -23.96 -68.35 99.95
C GLU A 31 -24.60 -68.32 98.56
N SER A 32 -25.77 -68.95 98.37
CA SER A 32 -26.54 -68.91 97.14
C SER A 32 -26.95 -67.47 96.78
N LYS A 33 -27.42 -66.70 97.77
CA LYS A 33 -27.73 -65.28 97.62
C LYS A 33 -26.49 -64.46 97.26
N ARG A 34 -25.35 -64.68 97.92
CA ARG A 34 -24.08 -64.01 97.61
C ARG A 34 -23.59 -64.32 96.21
N ARG A 35 -23.68 -65.58 95.76
CA ARG A 35 -23.34 -66.00 94.39
C ARG A 35 -24.24 -65.34 93.36
N HIS A 36 -25.54 -65.27 93.63
CA HIS A 36 -26.49 -64.59 92.75
C HIS A 36 -26.22 -63.09 92.68
N GLU A 37 -26.03 -62.42 93.81
CA GLU A 37 -25.68 -60.99 93.87
C GLU A 37 -24.36 -60.70 93.12
N SER A 38 -23.32 -61.52 93.32
CA SER A 38 -22.05 -61.39 92.58
C SER A 38 -22.24 -61.53 91.08
N ARG A 39 -23.00 -62.54 90.63
CA ARG A 39 -23.28 -62.76 89.21
C ARG A 39 -24.11 -61.63 88.60
N VAL A 40 -25.07 -61.07 89.34
CA VAL A 40 -25.86 -59.92 88.89
C VAL A 40 -24.97 -58.69 88.71
N VAL A 41 -24.07 -58.41 89.66
CA VAL A 41 -23.11 -57.30 89.57
C VAL A 41 -22.10 -57.48 88.43
N GLU A 42 -21.62 -58.70 88.19
CA GLU A 42 -20.75 -59.01 87.05
C GLU A 42 -21.44 -58.80 85.70
N ILE A 43 -22.70 -59.26 85.57
CA ILE A 43 -23.51 -59.05 84.36
C ILE A 43 -23.79 -57.56 84.14
N ASP A 44 -24.13 -56.83 85.19
CA ASP A 44 -24.43 -55.39 85.11
C ASP A 44 -23.18 -54.57 84.77
N SER A 45 -22.04 -54.86 85.42
CA SER A 45 -20.76 -54.23 85.12
C SER A 45 -20.20 -54.62 83.74
N GLY A 46 -20.49 -55.82 83.24
CA GLY A 46 -20.18 -56.24 81.88
C GLY A 46 -20.99 -55.46 80.85
N ARG A 47 -22.30 -55.34 81.07
CA ARG A 47 -23.19 -54.57 80.20
C ARG A 47 -22.83 -53.08 80.20
N GLN A 48 -22.47 -52.51 81.35
CA GLN A 48 -21.98 -51.12 81.44
C GLN A 48 -20.70 -50.93 80.62
N ARG A 49 -19.71 -51.82 80.75
CA ARG A 49 -18.47 -51.76 79.95
C ARG A 49 -18.73 -51.86 78.45
N GLU A 50 -19.68 -52.69 78.02
CA GLU A 50 -20.07 -52.77 76.61
C GLU A 50 -20.69 -51.46 76.10
N TYR A 51 -21.54 -50.81 76.90
CA TYR A 51 -22.10 -49.50 76.56
C TYR A 51 -21.03 -48.42 76.51
N GLU A 52 -20.13 -48.38 77.49
CA GLU A 52 -19.00 -47.44 77.52
C GLU A 52 -18.08 -47.65 76.31
N SER A 53 -17.79 -48.91 75.95
CA SER A 53 -17.00 -49.26 74.76
C SER A 53 -17.67 -48.77 73.48
N LYS A 54 -18.96 -49.08 73.28
CA LYS A 54 -19.74 -48.66 72.10
C LYS A 54 -19.84 -47.14 72.00
N LEU A 55 -20.04 -46.45 73.12
CA LEU A 55 -20.05 -45.00 73.16
C LEU A 55 -18.69 -44.41 72.78
N SER A 56 -17.60 -44.99 73.30
CA SER A 56 -16.23 -44.56 72.96
C SER A 56 -15.92 -44.76 71.48
N GLU A 57 -16.35 -45.90 70.92
CA GLU A 57 -16.17 -46.24 69.50
C GLU A 57 -16.95 -45.26 68.61
N ALA A 58 -18.22 -44.99 68.93
CA ALA A 58 -19.03 -44.02 68.20
C ALA A 58 -18.45 -42.60 68.25
N LEU A 59 -17.88 -42.18 69.39
CA LEU A 59 -17.21 -40.88 69.52
C LEU A 59 -15.92 -40.80 68.70
N ILE A 60 -15.12 -41.88 68.69
CA ILE A 60 -13.91 -41.97 67.86
C ILE A 60 -14.29 -41.95 66.38
N GLU A 61 -15.32 -42.68 65.97
CA GLU A 61 -15.78 -42.71 64.59
C GLU A 61 -16.30 -41.34 64.14
N LEU A 62 -17.11 -40.66 64.97
CA LEU A 62 -17.57 -39.30 64.69
C LEU A 62 -16.39 -38.34 64.53
N ARG A 63 -15.39 -38.44 65.39
CA ARG A 63 -14.16 -37.64 65.29
C ARG A 63 -13.41 -37.93 63.99
N ASN A 64 -13.22 -39.20 63.64
CA ASN A 64 -12.54 -39.60 62.41
C ASN A 64 -13.28 -39.11 61.16
N GLN A 65 -14.62 -39.17 61.15
CA GLN A 65 -15.44 -38.64 60.05
C GLN A 65 -15.26 -37.13 59.91
N HIS A 66 -15.25 -36.38 61.02
CA HIS A 66 -15.00 -34.94 60.97
C HIS A 66 -13.57 -34.60 60.54
N GLU A 67 -12.56 -35.32 61.03
CA GLU A 67 -11.17 -35.12 60.61
C GLU A 67 -10.99 -35.43 59.11
N GLU A 68 -11.64 -36.48 58.60
CA GLU A 68 -11.64 -36.83 57.18
C GLU A 68 -12.33 -35.76 56.33
N GLN A 69 -13.50 -35.27 56.76
CA GLN A 69 -14.20 -34.17 56.07
C GLN A 69 -13.33 -32.91 56.01
N LEU A 70 -12.70 -32.52 57.12
CA LEU A 70 -11.80 -31.38 57.17
C LEU A 70 -10.58 -31.58 56.26
N ARG A 71 -10.04 -32.80 56.20
CA ARG A 71 -8.94 -33.15 55.29
C ARG A 71 -9.35 -32.98 53.83
N ILE A 72 -10.51 -33.53 53.44
CA ILE A 72 -11.04 -33.41 52.07
C ILE A 72 -11.26 -31.93 51.72
N TYR A 73 -11.91 -31.16 52.59
CA TYR A 73 -12.13 -29.73 52.35
C TYR A 73 -10.82 -28.97 52.17
N LYS A 74 -9.82 -29.27 53.00
CA LYS A 74 -8.49 -28.65 52.88
C LYS A 74 -7.84 -29.00 51.54
N ASP A 75 -7.81 -30.28 51.17
CA ASP A 75 -7.22 -30.73 49.90
C ASP A 75 -7.93 -30.12 48.69
N GLU A 76 -9.26 -30.01 48.72
CA GLU A 76 -10.03 -29.36 47.66
C GLU A 76 -9.72 -27.85 47.54
N ILE A 77 -9.60 -27.15 48.67
CA ILE A 77 -9.21 -25.75 48.69
C ILE A 77 -7.78 -25.57 48.16
N GLU A 78 -6.84 -26.40 48.61
CA GLU A 78 -5.45 -26.34 48.12
C GLU A 78 -5.38 -26.64 46.61
N LYS A 79 -6.11 -27.65 46.13
CA LYS A 79 -6.17 -28.00 44.72
C LYS A 79 -6.77 -26.88 43.87
N THR A 80 -7.87 -26.27 44.32
CA THR A 80 -8.50 -25.15 43.60
C THR A 80 -7.62 -23.91 43.61
N TYR A 81 -6.94 -23.62 44.73
CA TYR A 81 -6.01 -22.50 44.84
C TYR A 81 -4.79 -22.72 43.93
N ASN A 82 -4.16 -23.89 43.99
CA ASN A 82 -3.04 -24.26 43.13
C ASN A 82 -3.43 -24.19 41.65
N SER A 83 -4.60 -24.68 41.28
CA SER A 83 -5.11 -24.57 39.90
C SER A 83 -5.31 -23.13 39.46
N LYS A 84 -5.89 -22.26 40.31
CA LYS A 84 -6.05 -20.83 40.02
C LYS A 84 -4.70 -20.12 39.87
N LEU A 85 -3.75 -20.43 40.75
CA LEU A 85 -2.42 -19.83 40.74
C LEU A 85 -1.62 -20.25 39.52
N GLU A 86 -1.69 -21.52 39.14
CA GLU A 86 -1.06 -22.06 37.93
C GLU A 86 -1.69 -21.45 36.66
N ASN A 87 -3.02 -21.36 36.58
CA ASN A 87 -3.69 -20.69 35.48
C ASN A 87 -3.31 -19.21 35.37
N ALA A 88 -3.20 -18.50 36.49
CA ALA A 88 -2.77 -17.11 36.53
C ALA A 88 -1.32 -16.96 36.06
N ARG A 89 -0.40 -17.84 36.50
CA ARG A 89 0.99 -17.87 36.04
C ARG A 89 1.07 -18.12 34.54
N GLN A 90 0.42 -19.17 34.03
CA GLN A 90 0.41 -19.46 32.60
C GLN A 90 -0.20 -18.33 31.77
N SER A 91 -1.23 -17.65 32.30
CA SER A 91 -1.79 -16.46 31.63
C SER A 91 -0.79 -15.30 31.60
N ALA A 92 -0.07 -15.07 32.69
CA ALA A 92 0.97 -14.05 32.75
C ALA A 92 2.13 -14.35 31.79
N ASP A 93 2.58 -15.60 31.72
CA ASP A 93 3.63 -16.03 30.80
C ASP A 93 3.20 -15.88 29.34
N ARG A 94 1.98 -16.31 28.99
CA ARG A 94 1.41 -16.09 27.64
C ARG A 94 1.35 -14.61 27.31
N ASN A 95 0.88 -13.77 28.24
CA ASN A 95 0.82 -12.33 28.02
C ASN A 95 2.22 -11.72 27.84
N SER A 96 3.20 -12.15 28.63
CA SER A 96 4.60 -11.73 28.51
C SER A 96 5.17 -12.10 27.13
N HIS A 97 4.93 -13.33 26.66
CA HIS A 97 5.35 -13.76 25.32
C HIS A 97 4.68 -12.95 24.20
N LEU A 98 3.38 -12.67 24.32
CA LEU A 98 2.66 -11.85 23.33
C LEU A 98 3.20 -10.41 23.29
N VAL A 99 3.48 -9.82 24.45
CA VAL A 99 4.09 -8.49 24.55
C VAL A 99 5.50 -8.51 23.95
N GLY A 100 6.30 -9.55 24.22
CA GLY A 100 7.62 -9.73 23.62
C GLY A 100 7.56 -9.80 22.10
N ALA A 101 6.69 -10.66 21.55
CA ALA A 101 6.49 -10.81 20.10
C ALA A 101 6.04 -9.49 19.45
N ALA A 102 5.07 -8.79 20.05
CA ALA A 102 4.62 -7.49 19.56
C ALA A 102 5.74 -6.43 19.59
N HIS A 103 6.61 -6.47 20.61
CA HIS A 103 7.76 -5.57 20.68
C HIS A 103 8.80 -5.88 19.60
N GLU A 104 9.09 -7.16 19.34
CA GLU A 104 9.99 -7.59 18.26
C GLU A 104 9.44 -7.18 16.88
N GLU A 105 8.15 -7.39 16.61
CA GLU A 105 7.50 -6.94 15.37
C GLU A 105 7.55 -5.41 15.22
N LEU A 106 7.36 -4.67 16.32
CA LEU A 106 7.49 -3.21 16.32
C LEU A 106 8.93 -2.78 16.00
N GLN A 107 9.93 -3.45 16.57
CA GLN A 107 11.34 -3.15 16.27
C GLN A 107 11.68 -3.46 14.81
N GLN A 108 11.25 -4.61 14.28
CA GLN A 108 11.46 -4.97 12.88
C GLN A 108 10.80 -3.98 11.92
N THR A 109 9.57 -3.55 12.21
CA THR A 109 8.87 -2.55 11.39
C THR A 109 9.54 -1.18 11.45
N ARG A 110 10.04 -0.76 12.61
CA ARG A 110 10.85 0.47 12.74
C ARG A 110 12.13 0.40 11.92
N LEU A 111 12.91 -0.67 12.04
CA LEU A 111 14.14 -0.85 11.25
C LEU A 111 13.85 -0.86 9.74
N ARG A 112 12.77 -1.51 9.33
CA ARG A 112 12.33 -1.50 7.93
C ARG A 112 11.94 -0.10 7.47
N MET A 113 11.24 0.67 8.31
CA MET A 113 10.85 2.05 8.03
C MET A 113 12.08 2.94 7.89
N GLU A 114 13.05 2.83 8.79
CA GLU A 114 14.32 3.58 8.73
C GLU A 114 15.11 3.23 7.47
N SER A 115 15.19 1.94 7.12
CA SER A 115 15.85 1.48 5.90
C SER A 115 15.22 2.07 4.63
N VAL A 116 13.88 2.00 4.51
CA VAL A 116 13.17 2.57 3.35
C VAL A 116 13.27 4.09 3.32
N THR A 117 13.23 4.75 4.49
CA THR A 117 13.38 6.21 4.59
C THR A 117 14.79 6.63 4.15
N SER A 118 15.82 5.89 4.53
CA SER A 118 17.19 6.10 4.07
C SER A 118 17.29 5.94 2.55
N GLN A 119 16.74 4.86 1.98
CA GLN A 119 16.71 4.64 0.53
C GLN A 119 15.98 5.76 -0.21
N LEU A 120 14.83 6.22 0.31
CA LEU A 120 14.07 7.32 -0.26
C LEU A 120 14.89 8.61 -0.24
N SER A 121 15.57 8.91 0.88
CA SER A 121 16.45 10.09 0.97
C SER A 121 17.63 10.02 0.00
N GLN A 122 18.19 8.83 -0.23
CA GLN A 122 19.27 8.62 -1.19
C GLN A 122 18.80 8.83 -2.63
N LEU A 123 17.63 8.28 -2.98
CA LEU A 123 17.03 8.47 -4.30
C LEU A 123 16.65 9.94 -4.55
N GLN A 124 16.11 10.64 -3.55
CA GLN A 124 15.84 12.08 -3.63
C GLN A 124 17.11 12.90 -3.89
N LYS A 125 18.20 12.61 -3.16
CA LYS A 125 19.50 13.25 -3.42
C LYS A 125 20.00 12.98 -4.84
N GLN A 126 19.91 11.73 -5.30
CA GLN A 126 20.30 11.37 -6.66
C GLN A 126 19.46 12.11 -7.71
N LEU A 127 18.15 12.19 -7.52
CA LEU A 127 17.25 12.91 -8.41
C LEU A 127 17.63 14.41 -8.46
N SER A 128 17.81 15.06 -7.31
CA SER A 128 18.23 16.47 -7.28
C SER A 128 19.59 16.72 -7.96
N ALA A 129 20.53 15.77 -7.84
CA ALA A 129 21.84 15.87 -8.47
C ALA A 129 21.73 15.71 -9.99
N ARG A 130 20.88 14.80 -10.47
CA ARG A 130 20.62 14.62 -11.91
C ARG A 130 19.89 15.82 -12.50
N GLU A 131 18.90 16.38 -11.81
CA GLU A 131 18.21 17.59 -12.23
C GLU A 131 19.13 18.82 -12.27
N ALA A 132 20.04 18.96 -11.30
CA ALA A 132 21.07 19.99 -11.33
C ALA A 132 22.00 19.80 -12.55
N LYS A 133 22.39 18.56 -12.85
CA LYS A 133 23.24 18.28 -14.01
C LYS A 133 22.54 18.56 -15.34
N ILE A 134 21.24 18.23 -15.45
CA ILE A 134 20.44 18.57 -16.63
C ILE A 134 20.42 20.08 -16.84
N ARG A 135 20.11 20.86 -15.79
CA ARG A 135 20.12 22.33 -15.86
C ARG A 135 21.47 22.89 -16.30
N GLU A 136 22.57 22.40 -15.73
CA GLU A 136 23.92 22.82 -16.11
C GLU A 136 24.21 22.55 -17.60
N LEU A 137 23.82 21.38 -18.11
CA LEU A 137 24.00 21.02 -19.53
C LEU A 137 23.10 21.85 -20.45
N GLU A 138 21.86 22.12 -20.06
CA GLU A 138 20.94 22.99 -20.81
C GLU A 138 21.50 24.42 -20.91
N GLU A 139 22.01 24.98 -19.80
CA GLU A 139 22.65 26.28 -19.81
C GLU A 139 23.93 26.29 -20.65
N ALA A 140 24.78 25.26 -20.56
CA ALA A 140 25.97 25.13 -21.38
C ALA A 140 25.63 25.10 -22.88
N LEU A 141 24.61 24.33 -23.27
CA LEU A 141 24.12 24.27 -24.64
C LEU A 141 23.55 25.62 -25.10
N SER A 142 22.84 26.35 -24.23
CA SER A 142 22.35 27.68 -24.54
C SER A 142 23.52 28.65 -24.79
N ARG A 143 24.53 28.64 -23.92
CA ARG A 143 25.75 29.47 -24.07
C ARG A 143 26.47 29.16 -25.39
N GLU A 144 26.60 27.90 -25.75
CA GLU A 144 27.23 27.49 -27.01
C GLU A 144 26.42 27.98 -28.22
N ARG A 145 25.09 27.83 -28.18
CA ARG A 145 24.20 28.37 -29.24
C ARG A 145 24.32 29.88 -29.38
N ASP A 146 24.38 30.63 -28.26
CA ASP A 146 24.57 32.08 -28.29
C ASP A 146 25.94 32.48 -28.86
N MET A 147 26.99 31.75 -28.48
CA MET A 147 28.34 31.96 -29.01
C MET A 147 28.38 31.72 -30.53
N MET A 148 27.77 30.64 -31.02
CA MET A 148 27.71 30.34 -32.45
C MET A 148 26.87 31.37 -33.21
N ARG A 149 25.74 31.81 -32.65
CA ARG A 149 24.94 32.91 -33.23
C ARG A 149 25.77 34.19 -33.39
N ARG A 150 26.46 34.62 -32.33
CA ARG A 150 27.33 35.81 -32.40
C ARG A 150 28.41 35.67 -33.47
N ARG A 151 29.04 34.50 -33.55
CA ARG A 151 30.07 34.22 -34.57
C ARG A 151 29.49 34.26 -35.99
N MET A 152 28.26 33.80 -36.19
CA MET A 152 27.55 33.92 -37.46
C MET A 152 27.24 35.38 -37.79
N ASP A 153 26.69 36.14 -36.84
CA ASP A 153 26.39 37.57 -37.02
C ASP A 153 27.65 38.37 -37.38
N ASP A 154 28.78 38.10 -36.73
CA ASP A 154 30.05 38.76 -37.03
C ASP A 154 30.53 38.42 -38.45
N LYS A 155 30.38 37.17 -38.89
CA LYS A 155 30.69 36.77 -40.27
C LYS A 155 29.74 37.39 -41.29
N GLU A 156 28.45 37.52 -40.98
CA GLU A 156 27.50 38.22 -41.83
C GLU A 156 27.84 39.70 -41.99
N LYS A 157 28.28 40.36 -40.91
CA LYS A 157 28.79 41.75 -40.97
C LYS A 157 30.04 41.86 -41.82
N GLU A 158 31.05 41.00 -41.61
CA GLU A 158 32.26 40.98 -42.45
C GLU A 158 31.90 40.79 -43.93
N MET A 159 30.97 39.89 -44.25
CA MET A 159 30.49 39.67 -45.62
C MET A 159 29.77 40.90 -46.18
N ALA A 160 28.95 41.59 -45.38
CA ALA A 160 28.28 42.82 -45.79
C ALA A 160 29.28 43.96 -46.05
N GLU A 161 30.28 44.12 -45.19
CA GLU A 161 31.36 45.09 -45.37
C GLU A 161 32.15 44.81 -46.65
N MET A 162 32.53 43.56 -46.91
CA MET A 162 33.24 43.18 -48.13
C MET A 162 32.41 43.45 -49.39
N ARG A 163 31.10 43.16 -49.36
CA ARG A 163 30.19 43.51 -50.47
C ARG A 163 30.10 45.02 -50.67
N HIS A 164 30.05 45.80 -49.58
CA HIS A 164 30.02 47.26 -49.67
C HIS A 164 31.30 47.83 -50.26
N ARG A 165 32.48 47.37 -49.82
CA ARG A 165 33.78 47.75 -50.39
C ARG A 165 33.86 47.39 -51.88
N MET A 166 33.39 46.20 -52.25
CA MET A 166 33.34 45.78 -53.66
C MET A 166 32.44 46.70 -54.50
N GLN A 167 31.28 47.09 -53.97
CA GLN A 167 30.39 48.04 -54.65
C GLN A 167 31.04 49.42 -54.80
N GLN A 168 31.68 49.93 -53.75
CA GLN A 168 32.42 51.20 -53.82
C GLN A 168 33.49 51.17 -54.91
N GLN A 169 34.27 50.09 -55.00
CA GLN A 169 35.26 49.94 -56.07
C GLN A 169 34.62 49.96 -57.46
N LEU A 170 33.48 49.29 -57.65
CA LEU A 170 32.76 49.32 -58.93
C LEU A 170 32.29 50.73 -59.29
N ASP A 171 31.79 51.48 -58.31
CA ASP A 171 31.33 52.86 -58.49
C ASP A 171 32.52 53.79 -58.85
N GLU A 172 33.65 53.67 -58.15
CA GLU A 172 34.90 54.39 -58.46
C GLU A 172 35.45 54.04 -59.86
N TYR A 173 35.39 52.76 -60.26
CA TYR A 173 35.78 52.34 -61.61
C TYR A 173 34.85 52.93 -62.68
N GLN A 174 33.54 53.02 -62.41
CA GLN A 174 32.59 53.63 -63.31
C GLN A 174 32.85 55.13 -63.47
N GLU A 175 33.10 55.85 -62.37
CA GLU A 175 33.46 57.27 -62.41
C GLU A 175 34.76 57.51 -63.21
N LEU A 176 35.78 56.68 -62.98
CA LEU A 176 37.03 56.76 -63.74
C LEU A 176 36.82 56.46 -65.23
N LEU A 177 35.95 55.50 -65.56
CA LEU A 177 35.57 55.20 -66.93
C LEU A 177 34.87 56.41 -67.58
N ASP A 178 33.97 57.07 -66.86
CA ASP A 178 33.25 58.26 -67.34
C ASP A 178 34.23 59.42 -67.59
N ILE A 179 35.19 59.67 -66.69
CA ILE A 179 36.27 60.65 -66.88
C ILE A 179 37.10 60.29 -68.13
N LYS A 180 37.46 59.01 -68.29
CA LYS A 180 38.23 58.55 -69.45
C LYS A 180 37.46 58.81 -70.75
N LEU A 181 36.16 58.52 -70.78
CA LEU A 181 35.31 58.78 -71.94
C LEU A 181 35.23 60.28 -72.24
N ALA A 182 35.12 61.14 -71.22
CA ALA A 182 35.16 62.59 -71.39
C ALA A 182 36.50 63.05 -71.99
N LEU A 183 37.64 62.55 -71.47
CA LEU A 183 38.96 62.86 -72.01
C LEU A 183 39.15 62.37 -73.45
N ASP A 184 38.66 61.17 -73.80
CA ASP A 184 38.68 60.70 -75.19
C ASP A 184 37.88 61.61 -76.12
N MET A 185 36.73 62.10 -75.65
CA MET A 185 35.91 63.06 -76.39
C MET A 185 36.69 64.37 -76.59
N GLU A 186 37.34 64.91 -75.56
CA GLU A 186 38.19 66.10 -75.66
C GLU A 186 39.36 65.90 -76.63
N ILE A 187 40.10 64.79 -76.54
CA ILE A 187 41.18 64.44 -77.47
C ILE A 187 40.66 64.37 -78.90
N SER A 188 39.49 63.76 -79.12
CA SER A 188 38.88 63.69 -80.44
C SER A 188 38.50 65.08 -80.98
N ALA A 189 38.05 65.98 -80.12
CA ALA A 189 37.74 67.36 -80.48
C ALA A 189 39.02 68.15 -80.82
N TYR A 190 40.08 68.02 -80.01
CA TYR A 190 41.38 68.62 -80.29
C TYR A 190 41.98 68.10 -81.61
N ARG A 191 41.91 66.79 -81.88
CA ARG A 191 42.34 66.20 -83.17
C ARG A 191 41.60 66.82 -84.35
N LYS A 192 40.27 66.96 -84.28
CA LYS A 192 39.48 67.60 -85.34
C LYS A 192 39.85 69.08 -85.55
N LEU A 193 40.14 69.82 -84.48
CA LEU A 193 40.57 71.22 -84.60
C LEU A 193 41.96 71.33 -85.25
N LEU A 194 42.88 70.44 -84.90
CA LEU A 194 44.20 70.31 -85.51
C LEU A 194 44.10 69.93 -86.99
N GLU A 195 43.27 68.94 -87.35
CA GLU A 195 42.99 68.57 -88.75
C GLU A 195 42.47 69.79 -89.54
N GLY A 196 41.59 70.61 -88.95
CA GLY A 196 41.11 71.85 -89.56
C GLY A 196 42.17 72.95 -89.69
N GLU A 197 43.13 73.06 -88.75
CA GLU A 197 44.29 73.95 -88.86
C GLU A 197 45.30 73.46 -89.90
N GLU A 198 45.57 72.16 -89.97
CA GLU A 198 46.44 71.53 -90.97
C GLU A 198 45.92 71.76 -92.39
N GLU A 199 44.60 71.66 -92.59
CA GLU A 199 43.92 72.04 -93.84
C GLU A 199 44.09 73.53 -94.18
N ARG A 200 44.03 74.42 -93.18
CA ARG A 200 44.14 75.89 -93.36
C ARG A 200 45.58 76.36 -93.62
N LEU A 201 46.56 75.73 -92.98
CA LEU A 201 48.00 76.00 -93.14
C LEU A 201 48.63 75.27 -94.33
N ARG A 202 47.86 74.47 -95.09
CA ARG A 202 48.35 73.61 -96.19
C ARG A 202 49.54 72.76 -95.79
N LEU A 203 49.55 72.29 -94.54
CA LEU A 203 50.44 71.22 -94.11
C LEU A 203 49.83 69.94 -94.68
N SER A 204 50.25 69.61 -95.90
CA SER A 204 49.77 68.46 -96.67
C SER A 204 49.69 67.20 -95.79
N PRO A 205 48.51 66.60 -95.58
CA PRO A 205 48.41 65.34 -94.89
C PRO A 205 48.85 64.22 -95.84
N SER A 206 49.99 63.60 -95.56
CA SER A 206 50.41 62.37 -96.24
C SER A 206 49.56 61.20 -95.72
N PRO A 207 49.06 60.30 -96.60
CA PRO A 207 48.31 59.12 -96.17
C PRO A 207 49.21 58.06 -95.50
N PRO A 208 48.61 57.11 -94.75
CA PRO A 208 49.32 56.20 -93.86
C PRO A 208 49.85 54.96 -94.60
N PRO A 209 50.85 54.25 -94.03
CA PRO A 209 50.89 52.81 -94.24
C PRO A 209 51.05 52.02 -92.94
N VAL A 210 50.04 51.18 -92.70
CA VAL A 210 50.10 49.73 -92.46
C VAL A 210 51.36 49.12 -91.81
N ARG A 211 51.13 48.43 -90.69
CA ARG A 211 51.62 47.08 -90.30
C ARG A 211 51.33 46.93 -88.79
N GLY A 212 50.66 45.92 -88.28
CA GLY A 212 50.42 44.57 -88.73
C GLY A 212 50.67 43.64 -87.53
N VAL A 213 49.96 42.50 -87.51
CA VAL A 213 50.23 41.30 -86.71
C VAL A 213 49.66 41.35 -85.27
N THR A 214 48.55 40.69 -84.91
CA THR A 214 48.17 39.25 -84.88
C THR A 214 48.02 38.83 -83.42
N VAL A 215 46.75 38.67 -83.01
CA VAL A 215 46.20 37.59 -82.17
C VAL A 215 47.02 37.10 -80.96
N THR A 216 46.48 37.32 -79.77
CA THR A 216 46.17 36.21 -78.85
C THR A 216 44.89 36.48 -78.09
N ARG A 217 43.99 35.50 -78.20
CA ARG A 217 42.65 35.48 -77.64
C ARG A 217 42.79 34.75 -76.30
N SER A 218 42.45 35.40 -75.20
CA SER A 218 42.15 34.74 -73.94
C SER A 218 40.84 35.30 -73.42
N SER A 219 39.74 34.71 -73.93
CA SER A 219 38.40 34.96 -73.45
C SER A 219 38.28 34.44 -72.02
N GLY A 220 38.41 35.33 -71.06
CA GLY A 220 37.98 35.16 -69.68
C GLY A 220 36.68 35.93 -69.45
N SER A 221 35.85 35.39 -68.54
CA SER A 221 34.53 35.88 -68.10
C SER A 221 33.39 35.54 -69.08
N GLY A 222 32.34 34.80 -68.72
CA GLY A 222 31.71 34.65 -67.42
C GLY A 222 30.40 35.41 -67.44
N THR A 223 29.27 34.73 -67.68
CA THR A 223 27.98 35.16 -67.11
C THR A 223 26.96 34.03 -67.10
N HIS A 224 26.23 33.98 -65.99
CA HIS A 224 25.03 33.25 -65.65
C HIS A 224 24.05 32.94 -66.79
N THR A 225 23.39 31.79 -66.69
CA THR A 225 21.91 31.73 -66.64
C THR A 225 21.45 30.46 -65.92
N ARG A 226 20.44 30.64 -65.08
CA ARG A 226 19.71 29.59 -64.34
C ARG A 226 18.70 28.93 -65.29
N VAL A 227 18.55 27.61 -65.24
CA VAL A 227 17.23 26.97 -65.38
C VAL A 227 17.17 25.69 -64.55
N VAL A 228 16.00 25.53 -63.96
CA VAL A 228 15.50 24.53 -63.01
C VAL A 228 15.48 23.12 -63.62
N GLN A 229 15.90 22.10 -62.87
CA GLN A 229 15.22 20.80 -62.90
C GLN A 229 15.44 19.96 -61.64
N SER A 230 14.30 19.72 -61.00
CA SER A 230 13.92 18.65 -60.08
C SER A 230 14.83 17.42 -60.05
N SER A 231 15.32 17.10 -58.85
CA SER A 231 15.53 15.70 -58.46
C SER A 231 15.26 15.52 -56.98
N THR A 232 14.40 14.53 -56.74
CA THR A 232 13.79 14.13 -55.48
C THR A 232 14.83 13.40 -54.63
N CYS A 233 15.09 13.86 -53.40
CA CYS A 233 15.73 13.02 -52.39
C CYS A 233 15.23 13.32 -50.96
N ARG A 234 14.20 12.57 -50.55
CA ARG A 234 14.05 11.89 -49.25
C ARG A 234 14.69 12.57 -48.03
N THR A 235 13.95 13.52 -47.46
CA THR A 235 14.08 13.92 -46.05
C THR A 235 13.39 12.88 -45.17
N SER A 236 14.15 12.08 -44.42
CA SER A 236 13.62 11.29 -43.29
C SER A 236 13.47 12.21 -42.07
N SER A 237 12.35 12.94 -42.01
CA SER A 237 11.91 13.64 -40.81
C SER A 237 11.26 12.63 -39.86
N GLY A 238 12.06 12.16 -38.89
CA GLY A 238 11.58 11.40 -37.74
C GLY A 238 10.64 12.26 -36.90
N SER A 239 9.36 12.20 -37.25
CA SER A 239 8.28 12.92 -36.59
C SER A 239 8.03 12.29 -35.22
N ALA A 240 8.29 13.05 -34.16
CA ALA A 240 7.87 12.74 -32.81
C ALA A 240 6.34 12.56 -32.77
N LYS A 241 5.87 11.32 -32.63
CA LYS A 241 4.44 11.03 -32.48
C LYS A 241 4.03 11.22 -31.02
N LYS A 242 3.65 12.47 -30.74
CA LYS A 242 2.88 12.92 -29.59
C LYS A 242 1.60 12.08 -29.43
N ARG A 243 1.46 11.50 -28.24
CA ARG A 243 0.23 11.21 -27.46
C ARG A 243 -1.10 11.23 -28.22
N ARG A 244 -1.80 10.08 -28.25
CA ARG A 244 -3.27 10.04 -28.37
C ARG A 244 -3.85 9.59 -27.04
N LEU A 245 -4.42 10.54 -26.30
CA LEU A 245 -5.40 10.27 -25.25
C LEU A 245 -6.71 9.92 -25.96
N ASN A 246 -7.28 8.77 -25.61
CA ASN A 246 -8.62 8.38 -26.03
C ASN A 246 -9.58 8.87 -24.94
N ASP A 247 -10.06 10.10 -25.08
CA ASP A 247 -11.17 10.61 -24.25
C ASP A 247 -12.46 9.93 -24.72
N ASN A 248 -13.04 9.12 -23.84
CA ASN A 248 -14.38 8.57 -24.00
C ASN A 248 -15.31 9.41 -23.10
N ASP A 249 -15.77 10.55 -23.61
CA ASP A 249 -16.74 11.41 -22.93
C ASP A 249 -18.14 10.78 -23.05
N SER A 250 -18.72 10.36 -21.94
CA SER A 250 -20.14 10.04 -21.83
C SER A 250 -20.87 11.22 -21.20
N ASP A 251 -21.63 11.99 -22.00
CA ASP A 251 -22.52 13.05 -21.52
C ASP A 251 -23.80 12.44 -20.91
N ALA A 252 -23.98 12.59 -19.59
CA ALA A 252 -25.26 12.31 -18.93
C ALA A 252 -25.92 13.64 -18.53
N SER A 253 -27.05 13.99 -19.16
CA SER A 253 -27.86 15.16 -18.78
C SER A 253 -29.03 14.74 -17.89
N SER A 254 -29.17 15.32 -16.71
CA SER A 254 -30.40 15.22 -15.91
C SER A 254 -31.02 16.61 -15.73
N LEU A 255 -32.36 16.66 -15.85
CA LEU A 255 -33.16 17.88 -15.74
C LEU A 255 -33.83 17.94 -14.37
N LEU A 256 -33.42 18.90 -13.54
CA LEU A 256 -34.16 19.33 -12.36
C LEU A 256 -34.16 20.87 -12.30
N GLY A 257 -35.35 21.47 -12.39
CA GLY A 257 -35.56 22.87 -12.02
C GLY A 257 -34.82 23.93 -12.86
N GLY A 258 -34.90 23.87 -14.20
CA GLY A 258 -34.59 25.02 -15.06
C GLY A 258 -33.12 25.44 -15.21
N THR A 259 -32.18 24.75 -14.56
CA THR A 259 -30.73 25.02 -14.70
C THR A 259 -29.98 23.74 -15.07
N VAL A 260 -29.30 23.74 -16.21
CA VAL A 260 -28.47 22.62 -16.67
C VAL A 260 -27.12 22.67 -15.98
N THR A 261 -26.94 21.94 -14.88
CA THR A 261 -25.61 21.68 -14.30
C THR A 261 -24.94 20.54 -15.05
N ARG A 262 -23.95 20.89 -15.90
CA ARG A 262 -23.15 19.92 -16.65
C ARG A 262 -21.94 19.52 -15.82
N THR A 263 -22.04 18.43 -15.06
CA THR A 263 -20.92 17.89 -14.27
C THR A 263 -20.06 17.03 -15.18
N ARG A 264 -18.87 17.52 -15.56
CA ARG A 264 -17.88 16.71 -16.29
C ARG A 264 -17.13 15.81 -15.32
N VAL A 265 -17.34 14.50 -15.40
CA VAL A 265 -16.58 13.50 -14.66
C VAL A 265 -15.50 12.95 -15.58
N ALA A 266 -14.24 13.37 -15.36
CA ALA A 266 -13.10 12.84 -16.09
C ALA A 266 -12.56 11.58 -15.38
N GLN A 267 -12.79 10.40 -15.97
CA GLN A 267 -12.28 9.14 -15.43
C GLN A 267 -10.93 8.80 -16.09
N GLN A 268 -9.83 8.97 -15.36
CA GLN A 268 -8.50 8.58 -15.83
C GLN A 268 -8.19 7.14 -15.42
N ALA A 269 -8.11 6.23 -16.39
CA ALA A 269 -7.69 4.85 -16.18
C ALA A 269 -6.28 4.63 -16.77
N SER A 270 -5.34 4.17 -15.94
CA SER A 270 -4.01 3.73 -16.37
C SER A 270 -3.82 2.27 -15.96
N ALA A 271 -3.32 1.44 -16.87
CA ALA A 271 -3.04 0.04 -16.60
C ALA A 271 -1.56 -0.27 -16.82
N SER A 272 -0.97 -1.03 -15.91
CA SER A 272 0.42 -1.49 -16.01
C SER A 272 0.55 -2.87 -16.67
N GLY A 273 -0.51 -3.37 -17.31
CA GLY A 273 -0.55 -4.72 -17.87
C GLY A 273 -1.63 -4.90 -18.94
N ARG A 274 -1.88 -6.17 -19.33
CA ARG A 274 -2.80 -6.54 -20.42
C ARG A 274 -4.28 -6.23 -20.14
N VAL A 275 -4.64 -6.16 -18.87
CA VAL A 275 -6.01 -5.92 -18.41
C VAL A 275 -6.12 -4.51 -17.84
N THR A 276 -7.15 -3.80 -18.28
CA THR A 276 -7.43 -2.41 -17.90
C THR A 276 -8.79 -2.32 -17.22
N VAL A 277 -8.95 -1.39 -16.28
CA VAL A 277 -10.28 -1.00 -15.79
C VAL A 277 -10.90 -0.14 -16.88
N ASP A 278 -11.97 -0.64 -17.50
CA ASP A 278 -12.62 -0.01 -18.64
C ASP A 278 -13.73 0.93 -18.20
N GLU A 279 -14.50 0.51 -17.19
CA GLU A 279 -15.58 1.33 -16.63
C GLU A 279 -15.80 1.00 -15.14
N VAL A 280 -16.14 2.03 -14.35
CA VAL A 280 -16.63 1.87 -12.99
C VAL A 280 -17.93 2.64 -12.90
N ASP A 281 -19.02 1.94 -12.60
CA ASP A 281 -20.32 2.58 -12.48
C ASP A 281 -20.34 3.57 -11.30
N MET A 282 -20.80 4.80 -11.55
CA MET A 282 -20.81 5.87 -10.54
C MET A 282 -21.77 5.58 -9.39
N GLU A 283 -22.81 4.78 -9.63
CA GLU A 283 -23.78 4.32 -8.63
C GLU A 283 -23.31 3.05 -7.91
N GLY A 284 -22.09 2.58 -8.21
CA GLY A 284 -21.47 1.42 -7.57
C GLY A 284 -22.13 0.10 -7.94
N LYS A 285 -22.82 0.01 -9.08
CA LYS A 285 -23.50 -1.22 -9.52
C LYS A 285 -22.51 -2.27 -10.02
N TYR A 286 -21.49 -1.87 -10.77
CA TYR A 286 -20.49 -2.79 -11.32
C TYR A 286 -19.12 -2.15 -11.56
N VAL A 287 -18.14 -3.01 -11.76
CA VAL A 287 -16.81 -2.67 -12.30
C VAL A 287 -16.57 -3.53 -13.53
N ARG A 288 -16.16 -2.92 -14.65
CA ARG A 288 -15.85 -3.62 -15.90
C ARG A 288 -14.36 -3.59 -16.18
N LEU A 289 -13.81 -4.76 -16.43
CA LEU A 289 -12.42 -4.95 -16.84
C LEU A 289 -12.37 -5.37 -18.31
N SER A 290 -11.32 -4.95 -19.01
CA SER A 290 -11.10 -5.25 -20.43
C SER A 290 -9.68 -5.76 -20.65
N ASN A 291 -9.54 -6.93 -21.30
CA ASN A 291 -8.26 -7.38 -21.82
C ASN A 291 -8.02 -6.71 -23.18
N LYS A 292 -7.20 -5.65 -23.20
CA LYS A 292 -6.87 -4.90 -24.42
C LYS A 292 -5.66 -5.47 -25.17
N SER A 293 -5.24 -6.70 -24.82
CA SER A 293 -4.16 -7.41 -25.51
C SER A 293 -4.69 -8.44 -26.51
N ASP A 294 -3.76 -8.94 -27.32
CA ASP A 294 -3.94 -10.00 -28.31
C ASP A 294 -3.78 -11.43 -27.73
N GLN A 295 -3.56 -11.55 -26.41
CA GLN A 295 -3.34 -12.83 -25.73
C GLN A 295 -4.32 -13.04 -24.59
N ASP A 296 -4.68 -14.31 -24.37
CA ASP A 296 -5.52 -14.71 -23.24
C ASP A 296 -4.78 -14.47 -21.91
N GLN A 297 -5.48 -13.88 -20.94
CA GLN A 297 -4.93 -13.59 -19.62
C GLN A 297 -5.60 -14.48 -18.57
N ALA A 298 -4.84 -15.41 -18.01
CA ALA A 298 -5.24 -16.12 -16.80
C ALA A 298 -5.32 -15.12 -15.63
N MET A 299 -6.50 -14.98 -15.03
CA MET A 299 -6.75 -14.12 -13.87
C MET A 299 -7.18 -14.93 -12.63
N GLY A 300 -6.78 -16.20 -12.57
CA GLY A 300 -6.99 -17.04 -11.40
C GLY A 300 -6.41 -16.39 -10.15
N HIS A 301 -7.23 -16.30 -9.08
CA HIS A 301 -6.86 -15.66 -7.81
C HIS A 301 -6.56 -14.16 -7.86
N TRP A 302 -6.79 -13.50 -9.00
CA TRP A 302 -6.64 -12.05 -9.07
C TRP A 302 -7.64 -11.36 -8.15
N GLN A 303 -7.29 -10.15 -7.72
CA GLN A 303 -8.11 -9.37 -6.80
C GLN A 303 -8.39 -8.01 -7.39
N VAL A 304 -9.66 -7.60 -7.39
CA VAL A 304 -10.06 -6.23 -7.70
C VAL A 304 -10.27 -5.52 -6.38
N LYS A 305 -9.42 -4.52 -6.11
CA LYS A 305 -9.49 -3.71 -4.90
C LYS A 305 -10.03 -2.33 -5.25
N ARG A 306 -11.10 -1.91 -4.59
CA ARG A 306 -11.60 -0.54 -4.66
C ARG A 306 -11.41 0.13 -3.31
N GLN A 307 -10.75 1.28 -3.32
CA GLN A 307 -10.53 2.11 -2.14
C GLN A 307 -11.02 3.51 -2.43
N ILE A 308 -11.82 4.07 -1.53
CA ILE A 308 -12.35 5.44 -1.63
C ILE A 308 -11.72 6.24 -0.49
N GLY A 309 -10.99 7.31 -0.83
CA GLY A 309 -10.26 8.14 0.13
C GLY A 309 -9.33 7.32 1.04
N SER A 310 -9.39 7.59 2.34
CA SER A 310 -8.66 6.86 3.39
C SER A 310 -9.42 5.65 3.97
N GLY A 311 -10.56 5.26 3.38
CA GLY A 311 -11.38 4.15 3.86
C GLY A 311 -10.76 2.76 3.64
N THR A 312 -11.33 1.75 4.30
CA THR A 312 -10.93 0.34 4.12
C THR A 312 -11.23 -0.13 2.70
N PRO A 313 -10.26 -0.73 1.97
CA PRO A 313 -10.48 -1.21 0.62
C PRO A 313 -11.40 -2.43 0.60
N ILE A 314 -12.37 -2.43 -0.31
CA ILE A 314 -13.20 -3.61 -0.60
C ILE A 314 -12.51 -4.44 -1.68
N VAL A 315 -12.55 -5.78 -1.54
CA VAL A 315 -11.77 -6.70 -2.38
C VAL A 315 -12.62 -7.82 -2.94
N TYR A 316 -12.78 -7.87 -4.26
CA TYR A 316 -13.33 -9.01 -4.98
C TYR A 316 -12.21 -9.96 -5.40
N LYS A 317 -12.43 -11.28 -5.33
CA LYS A 317 -11.46 -12.29 -5.75
C LYS A 317 -12.02 -13.13 -6.89
N PHE A 318 -11.24 -13.29 -7.96
CA PHE A 318 -11.60 -14.13 -9.10
C PHE A 318 -11.52 -15.63 -8.74
N PRO A 319 -12.38 -16.47 -9.34
CA PRO A 319 -12.28 -17.93 -9.22
C PRO A 319 -10.90 -18.45 -9.68
N PRO A 320 -10.38 -19.56 -9.10
CA PRO A 320 -9.04 -20.08 -9.38
C PRO A 320 -8.73 -20.36 -10.85
N LYS A 321 -9.74 -20.70 -11.65
CA LYS A 321 -9.59 -21.10 -13.07
C LYS A 321 -10.16 -20.06 -14.05
N PHE A 322 -10.24 -18.79 -13.65
CA PHE A 322 -10.78 -17.74 -14.51
C PHE A 322 -9.73 -17.26 -15.53
N THR A 323 -10.09 -17.26 -16.80
CA THR A 323 -9.27 -16.75 -17.91
C THR A 323 -10.09 -15.76 -18.73
N LEU A 324 -9.54 -14.56 -18.93
CA LEU A 324 -10.15 -13.54 -19.78
C LEU A 324 -9.48 -13.56 -21.15
N LYS A 325 -10.24 -13.91 -22.19
CA LYS A 325 -9.66 -14.05 -23.54
C LYS A 325 -9.22 -12.70 -24.11
N ALA A 326 -8.36 -12.74 -25.12
CA ALA A 326 -7.94 -11.57 -25.88
C ALA A 326 -9.14 -10.76 -26.38
N GLY A 327 -9.12 -9.44 -26.16
CA GLY A 327 -10.20 -8.52 -26.58
C GLY A 327 -11.52 -8.64 -25.81
N GLN A 328 -11.64 -9.54 -24.82
CA GLN A 328 -12.87 -9.70 -24.04
C GLN A 328 -12.94 -8.77 -22.84
N THR A 329 -14.17 -8.51 -22.40
CA THR A 329 -14.49 -7.79 -21.16
C THR A 329 -15.15 -8.72 -20.16
N VAL A 330 -14.98 -8.40 -18.88
CA VAL A 330 -15.72 -9.01 -17.77
C VAL A 330 -16.30 -7.92 -16.90
N THR A 331 -17.59 -8.03 -16.59
CA THR A 331 -18.32 -7.13 -15.70
C THR A 331 -18.54 -7.82 -14.37
N ILE A 332 -18.15 -7.16 -13.28
CA ILE A 332 -18.35 -7.66 -11.91
C ILE A 332 -19.44 -6.84 -11.25
N TRP A 333 -20.63 -7.42 -11.19
CA TRP A 333 -21.84 -6.83 -10.60
C TRP A 333 -21.83 -6.97 -9.09
N ALA A 334 -22.29 -5.94 -8.38
CA ALA A 334 -22.63 -6.05 -6.97
C ALA A 334 -23.95 -6.83 -6.81
N ALA A 335 -24.14 -7.52 -5.68
CA ALA A 335 -25.34 -8.30 -5.40
C ALA A 335 -26.63 -7.46 -5.44
N GLY A 336 -26.57 -6.20 -5.00
CA GLY A 336 -27.71 -5.29 -4.98
C GLY A 336 -28.06 -4.67 -6.34
N ALA A 337 -27.23 -4.88 -7.37
CA ALA A 337 -27.43 -4.30 -8.69
C ALA A 337 -28.32 -5.15 -9.62
N GLY A 338 -28.75 -6.34 -9.20
CA GLY A 338 -29.60 -7.22 -10.01
C GLY A 338 -28.90 -7.86 -11.23
N GLY A 339 -27.56 -7.85 -11.26
CA GLY A 339 -26.80 -8.50 -12.33
C GLY A 339 -26.99 -10.02 -12.35
N THR A 340 -27.05 -10.61 -13.54
CA THR A 340 -27.13 -12.06 -13.71
C THR A 340 -25.73 -12.67 -13.75
N HIS A 341 -25.49 -13.75 -13.00
CA HIS A 341 -24.19 -14.42 -12.99
C HIS A 341 -24.06 -15.33 -14.22
N ASN A 342 -23.30 -14.88 -15.22
CA ASN A 342 -23.05 -15.59 -16.47
C ASN A 342 -21.55 -15.54 -16.85
N PRO A 343 -20.70 -16.35 -16.19
CA PRO A 343 -19.28 -16.39 -16.49
C PRO A 343 -19.01 -16.88 -17.93
N PRO A 344 -17.98 -16.36 -18.62
CA PRO A 344 -16.91 -15.50 -18.10
C PRO A 344 -17.20 -13.99 -18.19
N SER A 345 -18.27 -13.58 -18.88
CA SER A 345 -18.56 -12.16 -19.17
C SER A 345 -19.18 -11.43 -17.99
N ASP A 346 -20.02 -12.10 -17.19
CA ASP A 346 -20.73 -11.47 -16.07
C ASP A 346 -20.53 -12.24 -14.77
N LEU A 347 -19.87 -11.60 -13.81
CA LEU A 347 -19.61 -12.12 -12.48
C LEU A 347 -20.45 -11.35 -11.46
N VAL A 348 -21.02 -12.05 -10.48
CA VAL A 348 -21.79 -11.40 -9.40
C VAL A 348 -21.06 -11.57 -8.08
N TRP A 349 -20.78 -10.45 -7.42
CA TRP A 349 -20.20 -10.42 -6.09
C TRP A 349 -21.29 -10.59 -5.03
N LYS A 350 -21.65 -11.84 -4.76
CA LYS A 350 -22.79 -12.21 -3.89
C LYS A 350 -22.72 -11.66 -2.46
N THR A 351 -21.52 -11.35 -1.94
CA THR A 351 -21.33 -10.89 -0.55
C THR A 351 -21.30 -9.38 -0.38
N GLN A 352 -21.42 -8.59 -1.46
CA GLN A 352 -21.43 -7.13 -1.40
C GLN A 352 -22.59 -6.55 -2.18
N ASN A 353 -23.39 -5.71 -1.52
CA ASN A 353 -24.58 -5.12 -2.12
C ASN A 353 -24.27 -3.96 -3.08
N SER A 354 -23.10 -3.33 -2.96
CA SER A 354 -22.64 -2.24 -3.84
C SER A 354 -21.11 -2.22 -3.86
N TRP A 355 -20.55 -1.71 -4.96
CA TRP A 355 -19.13 -1.34 -5.05
C TRP A 355 -18.80 -0.02 -4.30
N ALA A 356 -19.72 0.51 -3.48
CA ALA A 356 -19.66 1.78 -2.75
C ALA A 356 -19.73 3.04 -3.65
N VAL A 357 -20.39 4.09 -3.15
CA VAL A 357 -20.60 5.37 -3.85
C VAL A 357 -20.02 6.49 -2.98
N GLU A 358 -19.25 7.40 -3.57
CA GLU A 358 -18.93 8.67 -2.92
C GLU A 358 -20.22 9.48 -2.77
N ILE A 359 -20.82 9.48 -1.58
CA ILE A 359 -21.75 10.54 -1.23
C ILE A 359 -20.86 11.72 -0.82
N CYS A 360 -20.53 12.59 -1.77
CA CYS A 360 -20.06 13.94 -1.47
C CYS A 360 -21.19 14.69 -0.75
N SER A 361 -21.33 14.46 0.56
CA SER A 361 -22.18 15.24 1.43
C SER A 361 -21.51 16.60 1.63
N ARG A 362 -22.03 17.60 0.90
CA ARG A 362 -21.72 19.01 1.09
C ARG A 362 -21.97 19.36 2.57
N PRO A 363 -21.06 20.02 3.30
CA PRO A 363 -21.33 20.39 4.68
C PRO A 363 -22.48 21.40 4.73
N PRO A 364 -23.40 21.32 5.72
CA PRO A 364 -24.47 22.29 5.83
C PRO A 364 -23.87 23.67 6.13
N SER A 365 -24.34 24.65 5.38
CA SER A 365 -24.06 26.08 5.60
C SER A 365 -24.39 26.44 7.04
N SER A 366 -23.41 27.02 7.73
CA SER A 366 -23.58 27.61 9.05
C SER A 366 -24.54 28.80 8.95
N ALA A 367 -25.67 28.71 9.64
CA ALA A 367 -26.52 29.87 9.95
C ALA A 367 -25.92 30.62 11.17
N PRO A 368 -26.06 31.95 11.25
CA PRO A 368 -25.43 32.74 12.30
C PRO A 368 -26.21 32.62 13.61
N VAL A 369 -25.54 32.16 14.68
CA VAL A 369 -26.11 32.18 16.03
C VAL A 369 -25.92 33.58 16.61
N GLY A 370 -27.05 34.18 16.97
CA GLY A 370 -27.16 35.50 17.55
C GLY A 370 -26.57 35.61 18.96
N ARG A 371 -26.24 36.87 19.27
CA ARG A 371 -25.78 37.42 20.54
C ARG A 371 -26.65 36.97 21.72
N LYS A 372 -26.01 36.81 22.90
CA LYS A 372 -26.51 37.34 24.18
C LYS A 372 -25.34 37.42 25.18
N TRP A 373 -25.11 38.63 25.68
CA TRP A 373 -24.34 38.94 26.90
C TRP A 373 -25.30 38.86 28.10
N PRO A 374 -24.76 38.67 29.31
CA PRO A 374 -24.65 39.81 30.22
C PRO A 374 -23.21 40.20 30.55
#